data_AF-A0A7C3JT08-F1
#
_entry.id   AF-A0A7C3JT08-F1
#
_cell.length_a   1.000
_cell.length_b   1.000
_cell.length_c   1.000
_cell.angle_alpha   90.00
_cell.angle_beta   90.00
_cell.angle_gamma   90.00
#
_symmetry.space_group_name_H-M   'P 1'
#
loop_
_entity.id
_entity.type
_entity.pdbx_description
1 polymer ?
#
loop_
_entity_poly.entity_id
_entity_poly.type
_entity_poly.pdbx_seq_one_letter_code
_entity_poly.pdbx_strand_id
1 'polypeptide(L)'
;MIMQPLLVSPEEIRGIVTMEQAVEAVRTGFREWGENAQLNAPRRRIHIPTGVRVSVHQGGVPVAGATGLMTHCEWVKPMANEQVYPRLNHPVIVLYDAAEGELKGIIVGEITCAELPDNVAVTGLRTAATSAVGTDLLARHDASSLGLFGASGQAKNHLLALMHVRKLK
;
A
#
# COMPACT_ATOMS: atom_id res chain seq x y z
N MET A 1 25.69 12.04 16.90
CA MET A 1 25.26 12.35 15.52
C MET A 1 23.94 13.10 15.58
N ILE A 2 23.77 14.20 14.83
CA ILE A 2 22.47 14.88 14.75
C ILE A 2 21.61 14.09 13.76
N MET A 3 20.53 13.48 14.25
CA MET A 3 19.56 12.76 13.42
C MET A 3 18.69 13.75 12.66
N GLN A 4 18.59 13.62 11.33
CA GLN A 4 17.73 14.45 10.47
C GLN A 4 16.85 13.53 9.58
N PRO A 5 15.72 13.04 10.10
CA PRO A 5 14.80 12.23 9.30
C PRO A 5 14.13 13.06 8.21
N LEU A 6 13.87 12.47 7.05
CA LEU A 6 13.11 13.12 5.98
C LEU A 6 11.63 13.23 6.36
N LEU A 7 11.03 14.40 6.19
CA LEU A 7 9.58 14.56 6.22
C LEU A 7 9.11 14.74 4.78
N VAL A 8 8.39 13.76 4.24
CA VAL A 8 7.98 13.72 2.83
C VAL A 8 6.49 14.02 2.73
N SER A 9 6.14 15.01 1.90
CA SER A 9 4.77 15.47 1.68
C SER A 9 4.00 14.59 0.68
N PRO A 10 2.64 14.71 0.63
CA PRO A 10 1.83 14.04 -0.38
C PRO A 10 2.22 14.41 -1.82
N GLU A 11 2.66 15.64 -2.06
CA GLU A 11 3.07 16.12 -3.38
C GLU A 11 4.38 15.46 -3.82
N GLU A 12 5.31 15.24 -2.89
CA GLU A 12 6.62 14.64 -3.15
C GLU A 12 6.55 13.14 -3.46
N ILE A 13 5.47 12.44 -3.09
CA ILE A 13 5.27 11.01 -3.37
C ILE A 13 4.35 10.73 -4.54
N ARG A 14 4.02 11.76 -5.33
CA ARG A 14 3.17 11.63 -6.50
C ARG A 14 3.97 11.09 -7.69
N GLY A 15 3.59 9.90 -8.18
CA GLY A 15 4.17 9.30 -9.38
C GLY A 15 5.65 8.93 -9.25
N ILE A 16 6.17 8.74 -8.04
CA ILE A 16 7.61 8.54 -7.79
C ILE A 16 8.11 7.12 -8.06
N VAL A 17 7.21 6.17 -8.26
CA VAL A 17 7.52 4.79 -8.60
C VAL A 17 6.68 4.36 -9.79
N THR A 18 7.15 3.41 -10.59
CA THR A 18 6.32 2.73 -11.59
C THR A 18 5.45 1.67 -10.94
N MET A 19 4.40 1.24 -11.63
CA MET A 19 3.61 0.08 -11.20
C MET A 19 4.47 -1.19 -11.17
N GLU A 20 5.39 -1.37 -12.13
CA GLU A 20 6.35 -2.47 -12.14
C GLU A 20 7.21 -2.50 -10.87
N GLN A 21 7.80 -1.37 -10.48
CA GLN A 21 8.57 -1.27 -9.24
C GLN A 21 7.72 -1.58 -8.00
N ALA A 22 6.45 -1.15 -8.00
CA ALA A 22 5.54 -1.48 -6.90
C ALA A 22 5.22 -2.98 -6.83
N VAL A 23 5.01 -3.65 -7.96
CA VAL A 23 4.81 -5.10 -8.04
C VAL A 23 6.02 -5.84 -7.49
N GLU A 24 7.23 -5.47 -7.90
CA GLU A 24 8.45 -6.12 -7.45
C GLU A 24 8.79 -5.85 -5.97
N ALA A 25 8.50 -4.64 -5.47
CA ALA A 25 8.63 -4.32 -4.05
C ALA A 25 7.67 -5.18 -3.20
N VAL A 26 6.41 -5.33 -3.64
CA VAL A 26 5.42 -6.17 -2.96
C VAL A 26 5.82 -7.65 -3.04
N ARG A 27 6.29 -8.13 -4.20
CA ARG A 27 6.77 -9.50 -4.38
C ARG A 27 7.92 -9.82 -3.42
N THR A 28 8.85 -8.88 -3.26
CA THR A 28 9.97 -8.99 -2.32
C THR A 28 9.48 -9.08 -0.87
N GLY A 29 8.57 -8.19 -0.47
CA GLY A 29 7.98 -8.23 0.88
C GLY A 29 7.25 -9.55 1.18
N PHE A 30 6.47 -10.08 0.23
CA PHE A 30 5.82 -11.38 0.40
C PHE A 30 6.82 -12.54 0.49
N ARG A 31 7.90 -12.51 -0.29
CA ARG A 31 8.95 -13.53 -0.22
C ARG A 31 9.60 -13.57 1.15
N GLU A 32 10.05 -12.43 1.66
CA GLU A 32 10.68 -12.38 2.99
C GLU A 32 9.71 -12.73 4.10
N TRP A 33 8.45 -12.27 4.02
CA TRP A 33 7.45 -12.64 5.01
C TRP A 33 7.12 -14.14 5.00
N GLY A 34 7.17 -14.79 3.82
CA GLY A 34 7.04 -16.24 3.69
C GLY A 34 8.13 -17.02 4.42
N GLU A 35 9.35 -16.49 4.48
CA GLU A 35 10.48 -17.10 5.20
C GLU A 35 10.49 -16.74 6.70
N ASN A 36 9.98 -15.56 7.06
CA ASN A 36 9.91 -15.10 8.45
C ASN A 36 8.58 -14.39 8.74
N ALA A 37 7.67 -15.13 9.38
CA ALA A 37 6.36 -14.61 9.75
C ALA A 37 6.40 -13.42 10.72
N GLN A 38 7.50 -13.21 11.46
CA GLN A 38 7.65 -12.09 12.40
C GLN A 38 7.81 -10.73 11.71
N LEU A 39 8.08 -10.71 10.39
CA LEU A 39 8.24 -9.47 9.62
C LEU A 39 6.92 -8.72 9.36
N ASN A 40 5.77 -9.29 9.74
CA ASN A 40 4.47 -8.63 9.62
C ASN A 40 3.60 -8.95 10.84
N ALA A 41 3.24 -7.93 11.60
CA ALA A 41 2.37 -8.10 12.76
C ALA A 41 0.89 -7.98 12.33
N PRO A 42 -0.03 -8.73 12.98
CA PRO A 42 -1.45 -8.53 12.79
C PRO A 42 -1.85 -7.06 12.99
N ARG A 43 -2.56 -6.49 12.00
CA ARG A 43 -3.06 -5.12 12.05
C ARG A 43 -3.80 -4.86 13.36
N ARG A 44 -3.38 -3.84 14.10
CA ARG A 44 -4.11 -3.35 15.28
C ARG A 44 -5.01 -2.19 14.89
N ARG A 45 -6.22 -2.17 15.43
CA ARG A 45 -7.21 -1.12 15.18
C ARG A 45 -7.97 -0.81 16.46
N ILE A 46 -8.12 0.47 16.75
CA ILE A 46 -8.99 0.97 17.81
C ILE A 46 -10.07 1.87 17.23
N HIS A 47 -11.18 1.99 17.94
CA HIS A 47 -12.28 2.91 17.62
C HIS A 47 -12.55 3.78 18.83
N ILE A 48 -12.88 5.04 18.60
CA ILE A 48 -13.39 5.94 19.64
C ILE A 48 -14.89 6.22 19.40
N PRO A 49 -15.66 6.64 20.42
CA PRO A 49 -17.12 6.78 20.32
C PRO A 49 -17.62 7.68 19.19
N THR A 50 -16.80 8.61 18.69
CA THR A 50 -17.14 9.48 17.54
C THR A 50 -17.19 8.75 16.20
N GLY A 51 -16.79 7.48 16.14
CA GLY A 51 -16.67 6.69 14.90
C GLY A 51 -15.30 6.84 14.21
N VAL A 52 -14.37 7.61 14.79
CA VAL A 52 -13.00 7.65 14.31
C VAL A 52 -12.29 6.36 14.69
N ARG A 53 -11.56 5.79 13.73
CA ARG A 53 -10.71 4.62 13.94
C ARG A 53 -9.29 4.90 13.53
N VAL A 54 -8.34 4.38 14.30
CA VAL A 54 -6.91 4.39 13.98
C VAL A 54 -6.50 2.95 13.74
N SER A 55 -5.84 2.69 12.61
CA SER A 55 -5.24 1.39 12.32
C SER A 55 -3.74 1.51 12.13
N VAL A 56 -3.00 0.58 12.72
CA VAL A 56 -1.54 0.47 12.61
C VAL A 56 -1.18 -0.85 11.94
N HIS A 57 -0.30 -0.77 10.96
CA HIS A 57 0.24 -1.91 10.22
C HIS A 57 1.75 -1.88 10.38
N GLN A 58 2.31 -2.83 11.12
CA GLN A 58 3.74 -2.92 11.39
C GLN A 58 4.34 -3.99 10.50
N GLY A 59 5.52 -3.72 9.95
CA GLY A 59 6.27 -4.73 9.23
C GLY A 59 7.64 -4.25 8.78
N GLY A 60 8.39 -5.15 8.18
CA GLY A 60 9.71 -4.86 7.64
C GLY A 60 10.05 -5.75 6.45
N VAL A 61 11.03 -5.28 5.69
CA VAL A 61 11.60 -5.94 4.51
C VAL A 61 13.13 -5.80 4.65
N PRO A 62 13.79 -6.71 5.40
CA PRO A 62 15.22 -6.62 5.69
C PRO A 62 16.11 -6.46 4.46
N VAL A 63 15.82 -7.15 3.35
CA VAL A 63 16.62 -7.02 2.11
C VAL A 63 16.53 -5.61 1.51
N ALA A 64 15.44 -4.88 1.78
CA ALA A 64 15.27 -3.48 1.40
C ALA A 64 15.84 -2.51 2.45
N GLY A 65 16.44 -3.01 3.54
CA GLY A 65 16.97 -2.20 4.63
C GLY A 65 15.89 -1.45 5.42
N ALA A 66 14.63 -1.86 5.32
CA ALA A 66 13.49 -1.07 5.79
C ALA A 66 12.66 -1.81 6.84
N THR A 67 12.29 -1.12 7.91
CA THR A 67 11.28 -1.57 8.89
C THR A 67 10.46 -0.39 9.39
N GLY A 68 9.28 -0.64 9.94
CA GLY A 68 8.50 0.42 10.58
C GLY A 68 7.02 0.15 10.61
N LEU A 69 6.24 1.20 10.37
CA LEU A 69 4.79 1.12 10.41
C LEU A 69 4.13 2.09 9.44
N MET A 70 2.91 1.73 9.04
CA MET A 70 1.95 2.65 8.47
C MET A 70 0.78 2.82 9.43
N THR A 71 0.44 4.06 9.75
CA THR A 71 -0.79 4.39 10.48
C THR A 71 -1.75 5.14 9.56
N HIS A 72 -3.05 4.91 9.73
CA HIS A 72 -4.06 5.71 9.07
C HIS A 72 -5.27 5.89 9.97
N CYS A 73 -5.89 7.06 9.85
CA CYS A 73 -6.99 7.49 10.71
C CYS A 73 -8.18 7.89 9.84
N GLU A 74 -9.29 7.19 10.03
CA GLU A 74 -10.47 7.29 9.19
C GLU A 74 -11.66 7.61 10.09
N TRP A 75 -12.46 8.60 9.70
CA TRP A 75 -13.77 8.77 10.32
C TRP A 75 -14.75 7.86 9.58
N VAL A 76 -15.29 6.88 10.29
CA VAL A 76 -16.22 5.90 9.72
C VAL A 76 -17.55 6.00 10.43
N LYS A 77 -18.63 6.09 9.66
CA LYS A 77 -20.00 5.96 10.15
C LYS A 77 -20.58 4.67 9.60
N PRO A 78 -20.58 3.58 10.38
CA PRO A 78 -21.25 2.35 9.96
C PRO A 78 -22.77 2.59 9.97
N MET A 79 -23.42 2.43 8.83
CA MET A 79 -24.88 2.37 8.72
C MET A 79 -25.32 0.94 8.37
N ALA A 80 -26.60 0.64 8.56
CA ALA A 80 -27.14 -0.71 8.39
C ALA A 80 -26.90 -1.30 6.98
N ASN A 81 -26.83 -0.45 5.95
CA ASN A 81 -26.72 -0.88 4.55
C ASN A 81 -25.43 -0.40 3.86
N GLU A 82 -24.74 0.59 4.43
CA GLU A 82 -23.55 1.17 3.83
C GLU A 82 -22.57 1.71 4.86
N GLN A 83 -21.29 1.76 4.49
CA GLN A 83 -20.25 2.36 5.31
C GLN A 83 -19.85 3.70 4.68
N VAL A 84 -20.11 4.79 5.40
CA VAL A 84 -19.73 6.14 4.95
C VAL A 84 -18.42 6.55 5.61
N TYR A 85 -17.57 7.21 4.84
CA TYR A 85 -16.32 7.80 5.30
C TYR A 85 -16.42 9.34 5.24
N PRO A 86 -16.94 10.01 6.28
CA PRO A 86 -16.98 11.48 6.32
C PRO A 86 -15.61 12.13 6.10
N ARG A 87 -14.54 11.45 6.51
CA ARG A 87 -13.18 11.90 6.26
C ARG A 87 -12.24 10.71 6.15
N LEU A 88 -11.43 10.73 5.10
CA LEU A 88 -10.30 9.86 4.90
C LEU A 88 -9.04 10.72 4.96
N ASN A 89 -8.22 10.55 6.00
CA ASN A 89 -6.94 11.27 6.08
C ASN A 89 -5.85 10.51 5.34
N HIS A 90 -4.80 11.24 4.99
CA HIS A 90 -3.56 10.64 4.51
C HIS A 90 -3.03 9.60 5.49
N PRO A 91 -2.62 8.41 5.02
CA PRO A 91 -1.82 7.53 5.84
C PRO A 91 -0.47 8.20 6.12
N VAL A 92 0.17 7.78 7.20
CA VAL A 92 1.52 8.18 7.57
C VAL A 92 2.36 6.92 7.69
N ILE A 93 3.47 6.88 6.98
CA ILE A 93 4.47 5.80 7.06
C ILE A 93 5.65 6.34 7.86
N VAL A 94 6.06 5.60 8.89
CA VAL A 94 7.28 5.86 9.65
C VAL A 94 8.28 4.78 9.26
N LEU A 95 9.38 5.21 8.64
CA LEU A 95 10.41 4.35 8.06
C LEU A 95 11.68 4.41 8.90
N TYR A 96 12.12 3.24 9.36
CA TYR A 96 13.36 3.01 10.06
C TYR A 96 14.30 2.13 9.25
N ASP A 97 15.59 2.30 9.51
CA ASP A 97 16.63 1.36 9.09
C ASP A 97 16.41 -0.01 9.75
N ALA A 98 16.44 -1.08 8.96
CA ALA A 98 16.25 -2.42 9.49
C ALA A 98 17.46 -2.98 10.26
N ALA A 99 18.66 -2.43 10.08
CA ALA A 99 19.87 -2.88 10.76
C ALA A 99 20.12 -2.10 12.06
N GLU A 100 20.03 -0.77 11.98
CA GLU A 100 20.42 0.13 13.09
C GLU A 100 19.23 0.74 13.83
N GLY A 101 18.00 0.61 13.30
CA GLY A 101 16.80 1.21 13.89
C GLY A 101 16.76 2.74 13.84
N GLU A 102 17.62 3.37 13.04
CA GLU A 102 17.62 4.83 12.84
C GLU A 102 16.36 5.27 12.08
N LEU A 103 15.69 6.33 12.54
CA LEU A 103 14.56 6.92 11.83
C LEU A 103 15.05 7.58 10.53
N LYS A 104 14.63 7.03 9.38
CA LYS A 104 15.00 7.55 8.05
C LYS A 104 14.01 8.57 7.53
N GLY A 105 12.71 8.37 7.79
CA GLY A 105 11.72 9.35 7.38
C GLY A 105 10.30 9.08 7.84
N ILE A 106 9.49 10.12 7.69
CA ILE A 106 8.05 10.13 7.90
C ILE A 106 7.43 10.57 6.58
N ILE A 107 6.66 9.68 5.96
CA ILE A 107 6.03 9.91 4.66
C ILE A 107 4.54 10.11 4.89
N VAL A 108 4.01 11.25 4.45
CA VAL A 108 2.59 11.60 4.57
C VAL A 108 1.93 11.45 3.22
N GLY A 109 0.87 10.64 3.15
CA GLY A 109 0.06 10.48 1.94
C GLY A 109 0.19 9.11 1.28
N GLU A 110 -0.50 8.99 0.15
CA GLU A 110 -0.56 7.76 -0.64
C GLU A 110 0.46 7.86 -1.79
N ILE A 111 1.38 6.91 -1.86
CA ILE A 111 2.31 6.82 -2.99
C ILE A 111 1.51 6.44 -4.23
N THR A 112 1.61 7.23 -5.30
CA THR A 112 1.00 6.94 -6.60
C THR A 112 2.06 6.53 -7.61
N CYS A 113 1.64 5.74 -8.61
CA CYS A 113 2.55 5.31 -9.67
C CYS A 113 2.65 6.33 -10.80
N ALA A 114 3.78 6.35 -11.51
CA ALA A 114 4.07 7.28 -12.60
C ALA A 114 3.04 7.20 -13.74
N GLU A 115 2.43 6.03 -13.93
CA GLU A 115 1.41 5.75 -14.93
C GLU A 115 0.03 6.32 -14.54
N LEU A 116 -0.21 6.55 -13.25
CA LEU A 116 -1.46 7.07 -12.69
C LEU A 116 -1.20 8.02 -11.51
N PRO A 117 -0.48 9.14 -11.72
CA PRO A 117 -0.02 10.00 -10.63
C PRO A 117 -1.16 10.68 -9.88
N ASP A 118 -2.28 10.96 -10.57
CA ASP A 118 -3.47 11.64 -10.03
C ASP A 118 -4.58 10.68 -9.58
N ASN A 119 -4.34 9.38 -9.59
CA ASN A 119 -5.39 8.43 -9.32
C ASN A 119 -5.77 8.41 -7.84
N VAL A 120 -7.02 8.77 -7.57
CA VAL A 120 -7.57 8.77 -6.21
C VAL A 120 -8.07 7.37 -5.86
N ALA A 121 -7.30 6.65 -5.05
CA ALA A 121 -7.66 5.35 -4.53
C ALA A 121 -6.98 5.09 -3.19
N VAL A 122 -7.77 4.78 -2.15
CA VAL A 122 -7.26 4.49 -0.80
C VAL A 122 -6.29 3.32 -0.86
N THR A 123 -5.02 3.53 -0.54
CA THR A 123 -3.96 2.52 -0.61
C THR A 123 -3.89 1.77 -1.96
N GLY A 124 -4.22 2.46 -3.05
CA GLY A 124 -4.50 1.84 -4.34
C GLY A 124 -3.31 1.12 -5.00
N LEU A 125 -2.13 1.74 -5.00
CA LEU A 125 -0.94 1.21 -5.66
C LEU A 125 -0.54 -0.17 -5.13
N ARG A 126 -0.24 -0.27 -3.83
CA ARG A 126 0.21 -1.53 -3.20
C ARG A 126 -0.87 -2.61 -3.21
N THR A 127 -2.15 -2.22 -3.18
CA THR A 127 -3.28 -3.16 -3.25
C THR A 127 -3.32 -3.82 -4.62
N ALA A 128 -3.24 -3.03 -5.69
CA ALA A 128 -3.19 -3.57 -7.04
C ALA A 128 -1.91 -4.39 -7.30
N ALA A 129 -0.76 -3.92 -6.82
CA ALA A 129 0.50 -4.66 -6.89
C ALA A 129 0.42 -6.03 -6.19
N THR A 130 -0.23 -6.09 -5.02
CA THR A 130 -0.51 -7.36 -4.32
C THR A 130 -1.36 -8.29 -5.17
N SER A 131 -2.43 -7.78 -5.77
CA SER A 131 -3.28 -8.54 -6.69
C SER A 131 -2.50 -9.03 -7.92
N ALA A 132 -1.56 -8.26 -8.45
CA ALA A 132 -0.71 -8.67 -9.56
C ALA A 132 0.24 -9.79 -9.17
N VAL A 133 0.92 -9.71 -8.02
CA VAL A 133 1.76 -10.81 -7.51
C VAL A 133 0.95 -12.09 -7.33
N GLY A 134 -0.23 -12.01 -6.71
CA GLY A 134 -1.12 -13.17 -6.55
C GLY A 134 -1.61 -13.72 -7.88
N THR A 135 -2.00 -12.85 -8.82
CA THR A 135 -2.45 -13.26 -10.16
C THR A 135 -1.32 -13.95 -10.91
N ASP A 136 -0.11 -13.42 -10.83
CA ASP A 136 1.05 -13.96 -11.52
C ASP A 136 1.31 -15.42 -11.17
N LEU A 137 1.19 -15.73 -9.87
CA LEU A 137 1.41 -17.07 -9.32
C LEU A 137 0.21 -18.01 -9.48
N LEU A 138 -1.02 -17.52 -9.44
CA LEU A 138 -2.22 -18.36 -9.29
C LEU A 138 -3.09 -18.46 -10.55
N ALA A 139 -3.12 -17.42 -11.39
CA ALA A 139 -3.93 -17.44 -12.61
C ALA A 139 -3.18 -18.14 -13.75
N ARG A 140 -3.91 -18.75 -14.69
CA ARG A 140 -3.30 -19.34 -15.89
C ARG A 140 -2.43 -18.30 -16.62
N HIS A 141 -1.25 -18.72 -17.09
CA HIS A 141 -0.32 -17.84 -17.81
C HIS A 141 -0.90 -17.31 -19.13
N ASP A 142 -1.83 -18.05 -19.75
CA ASP A 142 -2.51 -17.69 -21.01
C ASP A 142 -3.80 -16.88 -20.79
N ALA A 143 -4.12 -16.48 -19.55
CA ALA A 143 -5.27 -15.64 -19.27
C ALA A 143 -5.12 -14.26 -19.94
N SER A 144 -5.99 -13.98 -20.92
CA SER A 144 -5.95 -12.76 -21.74
C SER A 144 -7.18 -11.85 -21.58
N SER A 145 -8.15 -12.26 -20.77
CA SER A 145 -9.42 -11.54 -20.60
C SER A 145 -9.62 -11.25 -19.12
N LEU A 146 -9.87 -9.97 -18.80
CA LEU A 146 -10.04 -9.47 -17.44
C LEU A 146 -11.45 -8.94 -17.27
N GLY A 147 -12.18 -9.48 -16.29
CA GLY A 147 -13.45 -8.91 -15.82
C GLY A 147 -13.19 -7.93 -14.67
N LEU A 148 -13.68 -6.70 -14.79
CA LEU A 148 -13.62 -5.67 -13.74
C LEU A 148 -15.04 -5.31 -13.31
N PHE A 149 -15.35 -5.55 -12.03
CA PHE A 149 -16.61 -5.11 -11.42
C PHE A 149 -16.36 -3.86 -10.57
N GLY A 150 -16.82 -2.72 -11.10
CA GLY A 150 -16.50 -1.38 -10.58
C GLY A 150 -15.49 -0.63 -11.47
N ALA A 151 -15.54 0.70 -11.47
CA ALA A 151 -14.79 1.55 -12.42
C ALA A 151 -14.05 2.74 -11.78
N SER A 152 -13.88 2.72 -10.46
CA SER A 152 -13.20 3.80 -9.70
C SER A 152 -11.68 3.60 -9.66
N GLY A 153 -10.96 4.41 -8.86
CA GLY A 153 -9.49 4.41 -8.86
C GLY A 153 -8.82 3.06 -8.54
N GLN A 154 -9.46 2.20 -7.75
CA GLN A 154 -8.98 0.83 -7.52
C GLN A 154 -8.97 0.00 -8.81
N ALA A 155 -10.03 0.09 -9.63
CA ALA A 155 -10.11 -0.64 -10.91
C ALA A 155 -9.02 -0.18 -11.87
N LYS A 156 -8.71 1.13 -11.91
CA LYS A 156 -7.62 1.67 -12.73
C LYS A 156 -6.25 1.12 -12.31
N ASN A 157 -5.94 1.11 -11.02
CA ASN A 157 -4.69 0.53 -10.52
C ASN A 157 -4.60 -0.97 -10.82
N HIS A 158 -5.69 -1.72 -10.60
CA HIS A 158 -5.71 -3.16 -10.88
C HIS A 158 -5.54 -3.46 -12.36
N LEU A 159 -6.19 -2.71 -13.25
CA LEU A 159 -5.97 -2.87 -14.69
C LEU A 159 -4.49 -2.70 -15.04
N LEU A 160 -3.85 -1.62 -14.58
CA LEU A 160 -2.42 -1.39 -14.82
C LEU A 160 -1.53 -2.50 -14.26
N ALA A 161 -1.74 -2.87 -13.00
CA ALA A 161 -0.92 -3.90 -12.35
C ALA A 161 -1.06 -5.25 -13.06
N LEU A 162 -2.28 -5.61 -13.49
CA LEU A 162 -2.55 -6.86 -14.17
C LEU A 162 -2.02 -6.89 -15.61
N MET A 163 -1.93 -5.74 -16.29
CA MET A 163 -1.27 -5.63 -17.60
C MET A 163 0.23 -5.91 -17.53
N HIS A 164 0.87 -5.78 -16.38
CA HIS A 164 2.30 -6.13 -16.22
C HIS A 164 2.54 -7.63 -16.08
N VAL A 165 1.56 -8.38 -15.58
CA VAL A 165 1.69 -9.82 -15.37
C VAL A 165 0.94 -10.64 -16.42
N ARG A 166 0.01 -10.04 -17.18
CA ARG A 166 -0.76 -10.73 -18.23
C ARG A 166 -0.88 -9.89 -19.49
N LYS A 167 -0.80 -10.56 -20.64
CA LYS A 167 -1.07 -9.95 -21.95
C LYS A 167 -2.58 -9.88 -22.20
N LEU A 168 -3.19 -8.79 -21.72
CA LEU A 168 -4.62 -8.53 -21.92
C LEU A 168 -4.90 -8.12 -23.38
N LYS A 169 -6.09 -8.48 -23.88
CA LYS A 169 -6.59 -8.11 -25.21
C LYS A 169 -7.18 -6.71 -25.23
#